data_AF-A0A200IGH1-F1
#
_entry.id   AF-A0A200IGH1-F1
#
_cell.length_a   1.000
_cell.length_b   1.000
_cell.length_c   1.000
_cell.angle_alpha   90.00
_cell.angle_beta   90.00
_cell.angle_gamma   90.00
#
_symmetry.space_group_name_H-M   'P 1'
#
loop_
_entity.id
_entity.type
_entity.pdbx_description
1 polymer ?
#
loop_
_entity_poly.entity_id
_entity_poly.type
_entity_poly.pdbx_seq_one_letter_code
_entity_poly.pdbx_strand_id
1 'polypeptide(L)'
;MQYNRNNMSDLNTFKSFSEGVHRAKISNVINKKSKSGKDMFQIDLEGELGEQGNYWLTFGLDWSDSNLNRLLASIEDNNQTIAPIDYGFNHNTLGFLKNKRVFIMAKAKSGTYIDKNGDEKQSIGTDIKNFLTKEEFSKNQSNNQTNLHESSNTQKTYHQSSLPGTDPLQDNRSFANGGFGGTVNISDDDLPF
;
A
#
# COMPACT_ATOMS: atom_id res chain seq x y z
N MET A 1 -10.25 3.37 47.75
CA MET A 1 -9.47 3.34 46.49
C MET A 1 -9.45 4.76 45.94
N GLN A 2 -8.27 5.36 45.81
CA GLN A 2 -8.13 6.74 45.36
C GLN A 2 -7.96 6.74 43.84
N TYR A 3 -8.85 7.42 43.14
CA TYR A 3 -8.83 7.52 41.67
C TYR A 3 -7.62 8.38 41.25
N ASN A 4 -6.66 7.79 40.55
CA ASN A 4 -5.44 8.47 40.10
C ASN A 4 -5.46 8.67 38.58
N ARG A 5 -5.69 9.92 38.13
CA ARG A 5 -5.79 10.31 36.70
C ARG A 5 -4.48 10.15 35.91
N ASN A 6 -3.35 9.98 36.59
CA ASN A 6 -2.03 10.13 35.98
C ASN A 6 -1.50 8.84 35.31
N ASN A 7 -2.26 7.74 35.35
CA ASN A 7 -1.95 6.47 34.71
C ASN A 7 -3.02 6.06 33.67
N MET A 8 -3.61 7.01 32.95
CA MET A 8 -4.23 6.70 31.65
C MET A 8 -3.12 6.81 30.59
N SER A 9 -2.21 5.84 30.58
CA SER A 9 -1.32 5.62 29.45
C SER A 9 -2.18 5.27 28.24
N ASP A 10 -2.26 6.18 27.27
CA ASP A 10 -2.48 5.87 25.85
C ASP A 10 -3.67 4.97 25.47
N LEU A 11 -4.82 5.10 26.15
CA LEU A 11 -6.07 4.43 25.76
C LEU A 11 -6.65 4.88 24.40
N ASN A 12 -5.97 5.79 23.68
CA ASN A 12 -6.42 6.40 22.44
C ASN A 12 -5.35 6.39 21.34
N THR A 13 -4.31 5.57 21.45
CA THR A 13 -3.33 5.43 20.36
C THR A 13 -3.87 4.46 19.33
N PHE A 14 -4.77 4.95 18.48
CA PHE A 14 -5.25 4.19 17.33
C PHE A 14 -4.06 3.89 16.41
N LYS A 15 -3.83 2.61 16.16
CA LYS A 15 -2.79 2.16 15.23
C LYS A 15 -3.23 2.55 13.82
N SER A 16 -2.45 3.34 13.08
CA SER A 16 -2.77 3.59 11.66
C SER A 16 -2.37 2.40 10.78
N PHE A 17 -3.01 2.27 9.61
CA PHE A 17 -2.55 1.34 8.57
C PHE A 17 -1.10 1.65 8.17
N SER A 18 -0.28 0.61 7.96
CA SER A 18 1.01 0.82 7.29
C SER A 18 0.78 1.16 5.82
N GLU A 19 1.77 1.73 5.14
CA GLU A 19 1.69 1.88 3.69
C GLU A 19 1.54 0.51 3.00
N GLY A 20 0.73 0.47 1.94
CA GLY A 20 0.47 -0.74 1.16
C GLY A 20 -1.00 -1.15 1.13
N VAL A 21 -1.24 -2.42 0.82
CA VAL A 21 -2.59 -2.96 0.68
C VAL A 21 -3.00 -3.80 1.88
N HIS A 22 -4.24 -3.60 2.33
CA HIS A 22 -4.76 -4.22 3.55
C HIS A 22 -6.15 -4.80 3.36
N ARG A 23 -6.45 -5.84 4.15
CA ARG A 23 -7.82 -6.28 4.40
C ARG A 23 -8.37 -5.42 5.54
N ALA A 24 -9.55 -4.88 5.33
CA ALA A 24 -10.21 -4.05 6.33
C ALA A 24 -11.70 -4.37 6.41
N LYS A 25 -12.31 -3.90 7.49
CA LYS A 25 -13.72 -3.99 7.76
C LYS A 25 -14.27 -2.59 7.99
N ILE A 26 -15.42 -2.29 7.39
CA ILE A 26 -16.14 -1.05 7.65
C ILE A 26 -16.77 -1.16 9.04
N SER A 27 -16.19 -0.47 10.01
CA SER A 27 -16.68 -0.47 11.39
C SER A 27 -17.87 0.47 11.53
N ASN A 28 -17.85 1.61 10.84
CA ASN A 28 -18.92 2.59 10.88
C ASN A 28 -19.04 3.39 9.58
N VAL A 29 -20.23 3.93 9.34
CA VAL A 29 -20.51 4.84 8.22
C VAL A 29 -21.39 5.97 8.73
N ILE A 30 -20.94 7.21 8.53
CA ILE A 30 -21.58 8.41 9.06
C ILE A 30 -21.90 9.37 7.92
N ASN A 31 -23.13 9.87 7.91
CA ASN A 31 -23.54 10.96 7.03
C ASN A 31 -22.91 12.28 7.47
N LYS A 32 -22.20 12.94 6.55
CA LYS A 32 -21.63 14.26 6.76
C LYS A 32 -21.85 15.14 5.54
N LYS A 33 -21.61 16.43 5.75
CA LYS A 33 -21.49 17.42 4.69
C LYS A 33 -20.03 17.87 4.61
N SER A 34 -19.52 18.00 3.39
CA SER A 34 -18.22 18.63 3.16
C SER A 34 -18.24 20.10 3.58
N LYS A 35 -17.05 20.71 3.67
CA LYS A 35 -16.92 22.17 3.86
C LYS A 35 -17.62 22.99 2.76
N SER A 36 -17.79 22.42 1.57
CA SER A 36 -18.48 23.04 0.44
C SER A 36 -19.96 22.63 0.33
N GLY A 37 -20.52 21.95 1.34
CA GLY A 37 -21.94 21.58 1.37
C GLY A 37 -22.33 20.32 0.59
N LYS A 38 -21.38 19.67 -0.09
CA LYS A 38 -21.61 18.38 -0.77
C LYS A 38 -21.85 17.24 0.22
N ASP A 39 -22.75 16.34 -0.15
CA ASP A 39 -23.06 15.12 0.60
C ASP A 39 -21.88 14.15 0.62
N MET A 40 -21.61 13.57 1.78
CA MET A 40 -20.52 12.60 1.95
C MET A 40 -20.81 11.55 3.00
N PHE A 41 -20.22 10.38 2.80
CA PHE A 41 -20.04 9.39 3.84
C PHE A 41 -18.62 9.45 4.39
N GLN A 42 -18.51 9.54 5.71
CA GLN A 42 -17.30 9.15 6.42
C GLN A 42 -17.40 7.64 6.69
N ILE A 43 -16.48 6.87 6.12
CA ILE A 43 -16.38 5.43 6.29
C ILE A 43 -15.21 5.16 7.21
N ASP A 44 -15.49 4.67 8.42
CA ASP A 44 -14.46 4.27 9.37
C ASP A 44 -14.09 2.80 9.11
N LEU A 45 -12.80 2.52 9.07
CA LEU A 45 -12.21 1.24 8.68
C LEU A 45 -11.38 0.68 9.82
N GLU A 46 -11.47 -0.62 10.02
CA GLU A 46 -10.71 -1.38 11.01
C GLU A 46 -9.94 -2.52 10.33
N GLY A 47 -8.64 -2.60 10.57
CA GLY A 47 -7.76 -3.66 10.10
C GLY A 47 -7.72 -4.86 11.04
N GLU A 48 -7.19 -5.98 10.57
CA GLU A 48 -7.14 -7.23 11.34
C GLU A 48 -6.22 -7.16 12.58
N LEU A 49 -5.24 -6.24 12.60
CA LEU A 49 -4.33 -6.06 13.73
C LEU A 49 -4.70 -4.81 14.56
N GLY A 50 -5.98 -4.40 14.51
CA GLY A 50 -6.49 -3.23 15.21
C GLY A 50 -6.10 -1.90 14.58
N GLU A 51 -5.65 -1.90 13.32
CA GLU A 51 -5.45 -0.66 12.57
C GLU A 51 -6.76 0.08 12.39
N GLN A 52 -6.71 1.41 12.35
CA GLN A 52 -7.83 2.26 12.05
C GLN A 52 -7.48 3.27 10.98
N GLY A 53 -8.50 3.64 10.20
CA GLY A 53 -8.42 4.64 9.16
C GLY A 53 -9.82 5.10 8.79
N ASN A 54 -9.91 6.19 8.04
CA ASN A 54 -11.17 6.67 7.51
C ASN A 54 -11.05 6.99 6.02
N TYR A 55 -12.17 6.88 5.32
CA TYR A 55 -12.30 7.23 3.92
C TYR A 55 -13.51 8.13 3.72
N TRP A 56 -13.36 9.17 2.90
CA TRP A 56 -14.40 10.15 2.61
C TRP A 56 -14.97 9.90 1.21
N LEU A 57 -16.16 9.31 1.14
CA LEU A 57 -16.88 9.16 -0.12
C LEU A 57 -17.80 10.36 -0.32
N THR A 58 -17.42 11.28 -1.20
CA THR A 58 -18.25 12.44 -1.57
C THR A 58 -19.16 12.08 -2.74
N PHE A 59 -20.40 12.57 -2.74
CA PHE A 59 -21.38 12.35 -3.81
C PHE A 59 -21.54 13.60 -4.68
N GLY A 60 -22.03 13.43 -5.91
CA GLY A 60 -22.29 14.52 -6.85
C GLY A 60 -21.02 15.10 -7.50
N LEU A 61 -19.98 14.27 -7.65
CA LEU A 61 -18.78 14.54 -8.46
C LEU A 61 -18.65 13.45 -9.53
N ASP A 62 -18.09 13.78 -10.68
CA ASP A 62 -17.94 12.88 -11.84
C ASP A 62 -17.23 11.56 -11.50
N TRP A 63 -16.34 11.58 -10.51
CA TRP A 63 -15.58 10.40 -10.06
C TRP A 63 -16.21 9.67 -8.87
N SER A 64 -17.29 10.18 -8.27
CA SER A 64 -17.92 9.62 -7.06
C SER A 64 -18.45 8.21 -7.34
N ASP A 65 -19.09 8.04 -8.48
CA ASP A 65 -19.71 6.78 -8.89
C ASP A 65 -18.63 5.72 -9.11
N SER A 66 -17.47 6.10 -9.65
CA SER A 66 -16.33 5.20 -9.78
C SER A 66 -15.82 4.72 -8.41
N ASN A 67 -15.73 5.62 -7.43
CA ASN A 67 -15.29 5.27 -6.08
C ASN A 67 -16.30 4.39 -5.34
N LEU A 68 -17.61 4.65 -5.51
CA LEU A 68 -18.67 3.81 -4.97
C LEU A 68 -18.66 2.42 -5.63
N ASN A 69 -18.54 2.35 -6.95
CA ASN A 69 -18.46 1.07 -7.67
C ASN A 69 -17.23 0.27 -7.26
N ARG A 70 -16.08 0.91 -7.06
CA ARG A 70 -14.87 0.26 -6.52
C ARG A 70 -15.09 -0.29 -5.12
N LEU A 71 -15.78 0.45 -4.25
CA LEU A 71 -16.15 -0.01 -2.93
C LEU A 71 -17.06 -1.25 -3.01
N LEU A 72 -18.10 -1.21 -3.85
CA LEU A 72 -19.02 -2.34 -4.03
C LEU A 72 -18.31 -3.57 -4.60
N ALA A 73 -17.48 -3.40 -5.63
CA ALA A 73 -16.67 -4.48 -6.20
C ALA A 73 -15.75 -5.11 -5.14
N SER A 74 -15.15 -4.29 -4.27
CA SER A 74 -14.33 -4.77 -3.16
C SER A 74 -15.11 -5.65 -2.16
N ILE A 75 -16.37 -5.30 -1.90
CA ILE A 75 -17.28 -6.07 -1.03
C ILE A 75 -17.67 -7.39 -1.69
N GLU A 76 -18.03 -7.35 -2.97
CA GLU A 76 -18.37 -8.53 -3.77
C GLU A 76 -17.21 -9.52 -3.85
N ASP A 77 -16.00 -9.02 -4.09
CA ASP A 77 -14.75 -9.77 -4.13
C ASP A 77 -14.35 -10.40 -2.78
N ASN A 78 -14.94 -9.91 -1.67
CA ASN A 78 -14.88 -10.55 -0.36
C ASN A 78 -15.98 -11.62 -0.17
N ASN A 79 -16.59 -12.09 -1.26
CA ASN A 79 -17.69 -13.05 -1.32
C ASN A 79 -18.94 -12.60 -0.54
N GLN A 80 -19.19 -11.30 -0.46
CA GLN A 80 -20.37 -10.76 0.21
C GLN A 80 -21.42 -10.33 -0.80
N THR A 81 -22.66 -10.76 -0.59
CA THR A 81 -23.78 -10.42 -1.48
C THR A 81 -24.01 -8.91 -1.51
N ILE A 82 -24.11 -8.38 -2.72
CA ILE A 82 -24.53 -7.01 -3.00
C ILE A 82 -26.06 -6.96 -2.96
N ALA A 83 -26.60 -6.06 -2.15
CA ALA A 83 -28.05 -5.90 -2.07
C ALA A 83 -28.56 -5.21 -3.35
N PRO A 84 -29.72 -5.62 -3.91
CA PRO A 84 -30.32 -4.97 -5.07
C PRO A 84 -31.05 -3.69 -4.62
N ILE A 85 -30.28 -2.70 -4.17
CA ILE A 85 -30.76 -1.39 -3.73
C ILE A 85 -30.25 -0.30 -4.66
N ASP A 86 -30.91 0.85 -4.63
CA ASP A 86 -30.42 2.04 -5.30
C ASP A 86 -29.23 2.64 -4.51
N TYR A 87 -28.03 2.53 -5.09
CA TYR A 87 -26.79 2.95 -4.46
C TYR A 87 -26.56 4.44 -4.67
N GLY A 88 -26.48 5.17 -3.57
CA GLY A 88 -26.27 6.62 -3.56
C GLY A 88 -26.22 7.19 -2.14
N PHE A 89 -26.36 8.51 -2.01
CA PHE A 89 -26.43 9.17 -0.71
C PHE A 89 -27.80 8.96 -0.05
N ASN A 90 -28.00 7.79 0.54
CA ASN A 90 -29.24 7.43 1.20
C ASN A 90 -29.00 6.49 2.40
N HIS A 91 -30.02 6.30 3.23
CA HIS A 91 -29.92 5.48 4.44
C HIS A 91 -29.69 3.99 4.13
N ASN A 92 -30.21 3.49 3.01
CA ASN A 92 -30.06 2.08 2.62
C ASN A 92 -28.60 1.76 2.29
N THR A 93 -27.93 2.61 1.50
CA THR A 93 -26.50 2.48 1.20
C THR A 93 -25.68 2.54 2.49
N LEU A 94 -25.96 3.50 3.38
CA LEU A 94 -25.26 3.62 4.66
C LEU A 94 -25.41 2.35 5.50
N GLY A 95 -26.62 1.81 5.60
CA GLY A 95 -26.90 0.57 6.32
C GLY A 95 -26.20 -0.63 5.70
N PHE A 96 -26.21 -0.74 4.37
CA PHE A 96 -25.58 -1.82 3.63
C PHE A 96 -24.06 -1.86 3.82
N LEU A 97 -23.39 -0.70 3.79
CA LEU A 97 -21.94 -0.62 3.86
C LEU A 97 -21.37 -1.00 5.23
N LYS A 98 -22.16 -0.86 6.30
CA LYS A 98 -21.72 -1.22 7.66
C LYS A 98 -21.35 -2.69 7.75
N ASN A 99 -20.28 -2.99 8.49
CA ASN A 99 -19.83 -4.34 8.80
C ASN A 99 -19.39 -5.15 7.56
N LYS A 100 -19.16 -4.50 6.41
CA LYS A 100 -18.64 -5.14 5.20
C LYS A 100 -17.11 -5.20 5.21
N ARG A 101 -16.56 -6.24 4.59
CA ARG A 101 -15.13 -6.46 4.39
C ARG A 101 -14.72 -5.91 3.03
N VAL A 102 -13.56 -5.31 2.99
CA VAL A 102 -13.04 -4.58 1.84
C VAL A 102 -11.51 -4.73 1.75
N PHE A 103 -11.00 -4.52 0.55
CA PHE A 103 -9.58 -4.34 0.28
C PHE A 103 -9.29 -2.85 0.10
N ILE A 104 -8.24 -2.36 0.76
CA ILE A 104 -7.88 -0.94 0.74
C ILE A 104 -6.42 -0.75 0.34
N MET A 105 -6.14 0.39 -0.29
CA MET A 105 -4.78 0.91 -0.50
C MET A 105 -4.53 2.07 0.46
N ALA A 106 -3.58 1.90 1.35
CA ALA A 106 -3.14 2.91 2.30
C ALA A 106 -1.82 3.53 1.80
N LYS A 107 -1.73 4.86 1.76
CA LYS A 107 -0.53 5.58 1.29
C LYS A 107 0.01 6.48 2.39
N ALA A 108 1.33 6.59 2.47
CA ALA A 108 1.98 7.50 3.40
C ALA A 108 1.49 8.94 3.16
N LYS A 109 1.23 9.64 4.26
CA LYS A 109 0.87 11.05 4.30
C LYS A 109 1.79 11.74 5.27
N SER A 110 2.66 12.59 4.73
CA SER A 110 3.45 13.53 5.50
C SER A 110 2.83 14.92 5.42
N GLY A 111 2.76 15.60 6.55
CA GLY A 111 2.41 17.02 6.61
C GLY A 111 3.10 17.67 7.80
N THR A 112 2.81 18.94 8.04
CA THR A 112 3.25 19.64 9.25
C THR A 112 2.05 20.20 9.99
N TYR A 113 2.14 20.27 11.31
CA TYR A 113 1.17 20.91 12.17
C TYR A 113 1.89 21.71 13.24
N ILE A 114 1.25 22.79 13.68
CA ILE A 114 1.73 23.57 14.82
C ILE A 114 1.17 22.89 16.07
N ASP A 115 2.06 22.46 16.97
CA ASP A 115 1.65 21.86 18.23
C ASP A 115 1.14 22.92 19.23
N LYS A 116 0.68 22.47 20.40
CA LYS A 116 0.13 23.39 21.42
C LYS A 116 1.15 24.41 21.94
N ASN A 117 2.43 24.18 21.71
CA ASN A 117 3.52 25.05 22.15
C ASN A 117 3.94 26.05 21.05
N GLY A 118 3.32 25.97 19.86
CA GLY A 118 3.68 26.81 18.71
C GLY A 118 4.77 26.23 17.83
N ASP A 119 5.25 25.01 18.12
CA ASP A 119 6.33 24.38 17.36
C ASP A 119 5.77 23.61 16.15
N GLU A 120 6.40 23.79 14.99
CA GLU A 120 6.07 23.01 13.80
C GLU A 120 6.59 21.58 13.97
N LYS A 121 5.67 20.61 13.93
CA LYS A 121 5.96 19.17 13.99
C LYS A 121 5.52 18.49 12.71
N GLN A 122 6.30 17.50 12.31
CA GLN A 122 5.89 16.60 11.24
C GLN A 122 4.76 15.70 11.71
N SER A 123 3.69 15.66 10.93
CA SER A 123 2.66 14.63 11.00
C SER A 123 3.01 13.56 9.99
N ILE A 124 3.40 12.39 10.47
CA ILE A 124 3.58 11.19 9.66
C ILE A 124 2.41 10.26 9.96
N GLY A 125 1.67 9.89 8.93
CA GLY A 125 0.57 8.95 9.03
C GLY A 125 0.26 8.31 7.68
N THR A 126 -0.93 7.74 7.58
CA THR A 126 -1.37 7.04 6.38
C THR A 126 -2.80 7.44 6.06
N ASP A 127 -3.08 7.65 4.78
CA ASP A 127 -4.42 7.96 4.28
C ASP A 127 -4.93 6.79 3.45
N ILE A 128 -6.23 6.52 3.53
CA ILE A 128 -6.84 5.48 2.70
C ILE A 128 -7.11 6.09 1.33
N LYS A 129 -6.33 5.67 0.33
CA LYS A 129 -6.37 6.30 -0.98
C LYS A 129 -7.58 5.84 -1.79
N ASN A 130 -7.84 4.53 -1.85
CA ASN A 130 -8.92 3.92 -2.61
C ASN A 130 -9.22 2.49 -2.12
N PHE A 131 -10.41 2.00 -2.49
CA PHE A 131 -10.78 0.59 -2.41
C PHE A 131 -10.28 -0.18 -3.64
N LEU A 132 -9.98 -1.46 -3.44
CA LEU A 132 -9.37 -2.33 -4.45
C LEU A 132 -10.27 -3.53 -4.75
N THR A 133 -10.18 -4.03 -5.98
CA THR A 133 -10.65 -5.38 -6.32
C THR A 133 -9.68 -6.44 -5.79
N LYS A 134 -10.10 -7.70 -5.74
CA LYS A 134 -9.26 -8.84 -5.35
C LYS A 134 -8.04 -8.97 -6.24
N GLU A 135 -8.20 -8.72 -7.54
CA GLU A 135 -7.10 -8.75 -8.51
C GLU A 135 -6.08 -7.65 -8.23
N GLU A 136 -6.53 -6.40 -8.05
CA GLU A 136 -5.67 -5.27 -7.70
C GLU A 136 -4.96 -5.50 -6.37
N PHE A 137 -5.67 -6.01 -5.36
CA PHE A 137 -5.12 -6.36 -4.06
C PHE A 137 -3.99 -7.40 -4.21
N SER A 138 -4.23 -8.49 -4.93
CA SER A 138 -3.25 -9.56 -5.12
C SER A 138 -2.01 -9.08 -5.88
N LYS A 139 -2.19 -8.29 -6.95
CA LYS A 139 -1.07 -7.72 -7.73
C LYS A 139 -0.17 -6.82 -6.86
N ASN A 140 -0.78 -5.96 -6.04
CA ASN A 140 -0.02 -5.05 -5.18
C ASN A 140 0.62 -5.76 -3.99
N GLN A 141 0.04 -6.87 -3.50
CA GLN A 141 0.70 -7.71 -2.49
C GLN A 141 2.00 -8.33 -3.04
N SER A 142 1.97 -8.87 -4.26
CA SER A 142 3.15 -9.48 -4.88
C SER A 142 4.27 -8.48 -5.12
N ASN A 143 3.94 -7.25 -5.55
CA ASN A 143 4.92 -6.19 -5.77
C ASN A 143 5.63 -5.72 -4.48
N ASN A 144 4.99 -5.86 -3.32
CA ASN A 144 5.61 -5.53 -2.04
C ASN A 144 6.60 -6.61 -1.58
N GLN A 145 6.49 -7.85 -2.07
CA GLN A 145 7.43 -8.93 -1.74
C GLN A 145 8.69 -8.91 -2.62
N THR A 146 8.57 -8.53 -3.90
CA THR A 146 9.74 -8.42 -4.80
C THR A 146 10.70 -7.28 -4.42
N ASN A 147 10.21 -6.21 -3.79
CA ASN A 147 11.06 -5.09 -3.34
C ASN A 147 11.81 -5.34 -2.01
N LEU A 148 11.60 -6.48 -1.34
CA LEU A 148 12.33 -6.86 -0.12
C LEU A 148 13.59 -7.68 -0.39
N HIS A 149 13.88 -8.06 -1.65
CA HIS A 149 15.02 -8.91 -2.01
C HIS A 149 16.21 -8.18 -2.67
N GLU A 150 16.16 -6.86 -2.85
CA GLU A 150 17.26 -6.07 -3.46
C GLU A 150 17.97 -5.12 -2.48
N SER A 151 18.06 -5.48 -1.20
CA SER A 151 18.81 -4.69 -0.20
C SER A 151 19.75 -5.52 0.65
N SER A 152 20.55 -6.38 0.02
CA SER A 152 21.79 -6.88 0.62
C SER A 152 22.68 -7.56 -0.42
N ASN A 153 23.44 -6.77 -1.18
CA ASN A 153 24.67 -7.27 -1.77
C ASN A 153 25.72 -6.16 -1.93
N THR A 154 26.17 -5.60 -0.79
CA THR A 154 27.53 -5.05 -0.73
C THR A 154 28.49 -6.21 -0.46
N GLN A 155 28.94 -6.88 -1.52
CA GLN A 155 30.08 -7.80 -1.40
C GLN A 155 31.34 -6.99 -1.14
N LYS A 156 31.75 -6.96 0.14
CA LYS A 156 33.13 -6.67 0.53
C LYS A 156 34.00 -7.85 0.10
N THR A 157 34.78 -7.67 -0.97
CA THR A 157 35.82 -8.62 -1.35
C THR A 157 36.98 -8.54 -0.36
N TYR A 158 37.07 -9.52 0.54
CA TYR A 158 38.26 -9.75 1.35
C TYR A 158 39.26 -10.55 0.50
N HIS A 159 40.40 -9.95 0.18
CA HIS A 159 41.56 -10.67 -0.34
C HIS A 159 42.22 -11.45 0.81
N GLN A 160 42.23 -12.78 0.73
CA GLN A 160 43.07 -13.64 1.55
C GLN A 160 44.06 -14.42 0.67
N SER A 161 45.33 -14.02 0.83
CA SER A 161 46.56 -14.83 0.93
C SER A 161 46.76 -16.02 -0.01
N SER A 162 47.70 -15.88 -0.96
CA SER A 162 48.42 -16.98 -1.59
C SER A 162 49.79 -17.18 -0.92
N LEU A 163 50.02 -18.39 -0.41
CA LEU A 163 51.36 -18.92 -0.09
C LEU A 163 51.97 -19.53 -1.37
N PRO A 164 53.32 -19.54 -1.51
CA PRO A 164 54.00 -20.05 -2.70
C PRO A 164 54.45 -21.52 -2.56
N GLY A 165 54.36 -22.29 -3.65
CA GLY A 165 55.25 -23.44 -3.89
C GLY A 165 54.59 -24.77 -4.32
N THR A 166 55.18 -25.35 -5.38
CA THR A 166 55.01 -26.72 -5.98
C THR A 166 53.76 -26.93 -6.85
N ASP A 167 53.79 -27.50 -8.06
CA ASP A 167 54.79 -27.96 -9.05
C ASP A 167 53.99 -28.19 -10.37
N PRO A 168 54.54 -28.01 -11.60
CA PRO A 168 53.80 -28.08 -12.85
C PRO A 168 53.83 -29.48 -13.46
N LEU A 169 52.91 -29.73 -14.41
CA LEU A 169 52.75 -30.89 -15.30
C LEU A 169 51.51 -31.76 -14.99
N GLN A 170 50.43 -31.50 -15.71
CA GLN A 170 49.81 -32.55 -16.53
C GLN A 170 48.92 -31.95 -17.62
N ASP A 171 49.39 -32.11 -18.85
CA ASP A 171 48.60 -32.05 -20.08
C ASP A 171 47.46 -33.09 -20.04
N ASN A 172 46.28 -32.72 -20.53
CA ASN A 172 45.59 -33.54 -21.55
C ASN A 172 44.39 -32.81 -22.19
N ARG A 173 44.66 -32.29 -23.40
CA ARG A 173 43.92 -32.49 -24.67
C ARG A 173 42.40 -32.24 -24.75
N SER A 174 42.07 -31.23 -25.57
CA SER A 174 41.19 -31.29 -26.78
C SER A 174 39.68 -31.58 -26.56
N PHE A 175 38.69 -30.94 -27.21
CA PHE A 175 38.54 -30.46 -28.59
C PHE A 175 37.49 -29.31 -28.62
N ALA A 176 37.77 -28.21 -29.33
CA ALA A 176 37.11 -27.78 -30.58
C ALA A 176 35.57 -27.81 -30.62
N ASN A 177 34.93 -26.65 -30.77
CA ASN A 177 34.21 -26.30 -32.01
C ASN A 177 33.93 -24.79 -32.10
N GLY A 178 33.85 -24.27 -33.33
CA GLY A 178 33.97 -22.86 -33.74
C GLY A 178 32.96 -21.86 -33.15
N GLY A 179 33.13 -20.56 -33.32
CA GLY A 179 33.96 -19.82 -34.26
C GLY A 179 33.39 -18.39 -34.43
N PHE A 180 34.26 -17.44 -34.79
CA PHE A 180 33.97 -16.09 -35.31
C PHE A 180 33.17 -15.15 -34.39
N GLY A 181 33.68 -14.04 -33.84
CA GLY A 181 34.65 -13.10 -34.40
C GLY A 181 33.92 -12.04 -35.24
N GLY A 182 33.45 -10.96 -34.60
CA GLY A 182 32.80 -9.84 -35.29
C GLY A 182 32.30 -8.75 -34.35
N THR A 183 33.18 -7.85 -33.96
CA THR A 183 32.84 -6.55 -33.35
C THR A 183 32.00 -5.72 -34.33
N VAL A 184 30.80 -5.30 -33.93
CA VAL A 184 30.10 -4.19 -34.57
C VAL A 184 29.59 -3.25 -33.47
N ASN A 185 30.27 -2.11 -33.35
CA ASN A 185 29.75 -0.89 -32.74
C ASN A 185 28.57 -0.41 -33.59
N ILE A 186 27.40 -0.22 -33.00
CA ILE A 186 26.34 0.62 -33.58
C ILE A 186 26.07 1.71 -32.55
N SER A 187 26.52 2.91 -32.90
CA SER A 187 26.33 4.16 -32.19
C SER A 187 24.88 4.65 -32.31
N ASP A 188 24.47 5.45 -31.34
CA ASP A 188 23.25 6.25 -31.27
C ASP A 188 22.94 7.02 -32.57
N ASP A 189 21.89 6.64 -33.32
CA ASP A 189 21.14 7.56 -34.20
C ASP A 189 19.88 6.91 -34.82
N ASP A 190 18.80 6.68 -34.06
CA ASP A 190 17.53 6.22 -34.68
C ASP A 190 16.26 6.67 -33.93
N LEU A 191 16.00 7.98 -33.92
CA LEU A 191 14.68 8.57 -33.63
C LEU A 191 14.05 9.10 -34.92
N PRO A 192 12.91 8.56 -35.38
CA PRO A 192 12.17 9.17 -36.48
C PRO A 192 11.24 10.29 -35.97
N PHE A 193 11.21 11.38 -36.76
CA PHE A 193 10.28 12.52 -36.67
C PHE A 193 8.82 12.12 -36.89
#